data_AF-A0A847J2L4-F1
#
_entry.id   AF-A0A847J2L4-F1
#
_cell.length_a   1.000
_cell.length_b   1.000
_cell.length_c   1.000
_cell.angle_alpha   90.00
_cell.angle_beta   90.00
_cell.angle_gamma   90.00
#
_symmetry.space_group_name_H-M   'P 1'
#
loop_
_entity.id
_entity.type
_entity.pdbx_description
1 polymer ?
#
loop_
_entity_poly.entity_id
_entity_poly.type
_entity_poly.pdbx_seq_one_letter_code
_entity_poly.pdbx_strand_id
1 'polypeptide(L)'
;MKKRIKILLIILMPIILITGGILMKLGTPFDIFLTKDFTKPTKIERIDYLKEHEEEMTNFVKKQNSKVTSVQWDWDSLKVETGGGPITSNTWISIEAKFNDIKDSSMMLQWPLRDEKSFPKISDMFLSQPLRIDGGTKFYE
;
A
#
# COMPACT_ATOMS: atom_id res chain seq x y z
N MET A 1 -25.60 18.06 44.52
CA MET A 1 -24.41 17.63 43.72
C MET A 1 -24.52 16.20 43.20
N LYS A 2 -24.79 15.19 44.05
CA LYS A 2 -24.86 13.76 43.66
C LYS A 2 -25.90 13.40 42.57
N LYS A 3 -27.09 14.05 42.54
CA LYS A 3 -28.13 13.81 41.51
C LYS A 3 -27.73 14.31 40.11
N ARG A 4 -27.08 15.48 40.01
CA ARG A 4 -26.61 16.04 38.72
C ARG A 4 -25.46 15.22 38.12
N ILE A 5 -24.57 14.71 38.97
CA ILE A 5 -23.47 13.80 38.56
C ILE A 5 -24.03 12.45 38.06
N LYS A 6 -25.05 11.89 38.72
CA LYS A 6 -25.71 10.66 38.26
C LYS A 6 -26.38 10.82 36.89
N ILE A 7 -27.05 11.96 36.65
CA ILE A 7 -27.68 12.26 35.35
C ILE A 7 -26.61 12.42 34.26
N LEU A 8 -25.49 13.09 34.56
CA LEU A 8 -24.39 13.26 33.61
C LEU A 8 -23.78 11.92 33.18
N LEU A 9 -23.59 10.98 34.11
CA LEU A 9 -23.04 9.64 33.81
C LEU A 9 -23.98 8.81 32.93
N ILE A 10 -25.30 8.91 33.12
CA ILE A 10 -26.30 8.20 32.30
C ILE A 10 -26.31 8.70 30.86
N ILE A 11 -26.01 9.98 30.63
CA ILE A 11 -25.95 10.57 29.27
C ILE A 11 -24.60 10.27 28.59
N LEU A 12 -23.49 10.24 29.34
CA LEU A 12 -22.16 10.01 28.76
C LEU A 12 -21.88 8.54 28.42
N MET A 13 -22.39 7.59 29.20
CA MET A 13 -22.18 6.15 28.96
C MET A 13 -22.62 5.66 27.58
N PRO A 14 -23.81 6.00 27.04
CA PRO A 14 -24.21 5.55 25.71
C PRO A 14 -23.32 6.15 24.61
N ILE A 15 -22.81 7.37 24.76
CA ILE A 15 -21.91 7.98 23.77
C ILE A 15 -20.59 7.20 23.67
N ILE A 16 -20.02 6.79 24.81
CA ILE A 16 -18.77 6.01 24.87
C ILE A 16 -18.97 4.58 24.32
N LEU A 17 -20.14 3.97 24.58
CA LEU A 17 -20.47 2.64 24.07
C LEU A 17 -20.73 2.63 22.56
N ILE A 18 -21.36 3.68 22.03
CA ILE A 18 -21.62 3.81 20.59
C ILE A 18 -20.31 4.04 19.83
N THR A 19 -19.43 4.94 20.30
CA THR A 19 -18.13 5.18 19.64
C THR A 19 -17.21 3.97 19.75
N GLY A 20 -17.15 3.30 20.91
CA GLY A 20 -16.40 2.06 21.09
C GLY A 20 -16.93 0.90 20.23
N GLY A 21 -18.25 0.77 20.10
CA GLY A 21 -18.90 -0.27 19.29
C GLY A 21 -18.72 -0.08 17.78
N ILE A 22 -18.72 1.16 17.29
CA ILE A 22 -18.43 1.48 15.88
C ILE A 22 -16.96 1.13 15.55
N LEU A 23 -16.01 1.47 16.42
CA LEU A 23 -14.59 1.18 16.21
C LEU A 23 -14.32 -0.34 16.15
N MET A 24 -15.00 -1.13 16.99
CA MET A 24 -14.88 -2.60 16.99
C MET A 24 -15.51 -3.24 15.73
N LYS A 25 -16.62 -2.68 15.21
CA LYS A 25 -17.24 -3.19 13.97
C LYS A 25 -16.43 -2.90 12.71
N LEU A 26 -15.65 -1.81 12.71
CA LEU A 26 -14.84 -1.41 11.55
C LEU A 26 -13.53 -2.22 11.43
N GLY A 27 -13.28 -3.15 12.35
CA GLY A 27 -12.08 -4.01 12.33
C GLY A 27 -10.78 -3.24 12.56
N THR A 28 -10.85 -1.99 13.04
CA THR A 28 -9.68 -1.19 13.38
C THR A 28 -9.26 -1.46 14.83
N PRO A 29 -8.18 -2.22 15.09
CA PRO A 29 -7.68 -2.39 16.44
C PRO A 29 -7.35 -1.03 17.05
N PHE A 30 -7.79 -0.82 18.30
CA PHE A 30 -7.52 0.39 19.08
C PHE A 30 -6.00 0.69 19.17
N ASP A 31 -5.17 -0.36 19.05
CA ASP A 31 -3.71 -0.28 18.99
C ASP A 31 -3.20 0.55 17.81
N ILE A 32 -3.93 0.61 16.69
CA ILE A 32 -3.57 1.47 15.55
C ILE A 32 -3.60 2.93 16.00
N PHE A 33 -4.59 3.35 16.78
CA PHE A 33 -4.66 4.74 17.24
C PHE A 33 -3.54 5.12 18.22
N LEU A 34 -3.02 4.16 18.99
CA LEU A 34 -1.97 4.40 19.99
C LEU A 34 -0.55 4.26 19.43
N THR A 35 -0.36 3.51 18.34
CA THR A 35 0.95 3.20 17.74
C THR A 35 1.15 3.78 16.34
N LYS A 36 0.11 4.34 15.71
CA LYS A 36 0.21 4.97 14.38
C LYS A 36 1.10 6.21 14.46
N ASP A 37 2.24 6.14 13.79
CA ASP A 37 3.01 7.32 13.43
C ASP A 37 2.25 8.06 12.32
N PHE A 38 1.48 9.08 12.70
CA PHE A 38 0.73 9.93 11.77
C PHE A 38 1.62 10.71 10.78
N THR A 39 2.95 10.65 10.93
CA THR A 39 3.87 11.28 9.99
C THR A 39 4.24 10.38 8.80
N LYS A 40 3.98 9.08 8.87
CA LYS A 40 4.25 8.12 7.78
C LYS A 40 2.94 7.60 7.18
N PRO A 41 2.78 7.59 5.84
CA PRO A 41 1.66 6.91 5.21
C PRO A 41 1.62 5.43 5.61
N THR A 42 0.44 4.93 5.91
CA THR A 42 0.16 3.52 6.13
C THR A 42 0.25 2.73 4.82
N LYS A 43 0.38 1.41 4.90
CA LYS A 43 0.33 0.55 3.70
C LYS A 43 -0.97 0.74 2.92
N ILE A 44 -2.11 0.88 3.62
CA ILE A 44 -3.43 1.07 3.01
C ILE A 44 -3.47 2.40 2.24
N GLU A 45 -3.07 3.51 2.86
CA GLU A 45 -3.04 4.82 2.19
C GLU A 45 -2.15 4.80 0.93
N ARG A 46 -1.04 4.05 0.94
CA ARG A 46 -0.18 3.87 -0.25
C ARG A 46 -0.84 2.99 -1.33
N ILE A 47 -1.53 1.92 -0.94
CA ILE A 47 -2.28 1.07 -1.88
C ILE A 47 -3.38 1.90 -2.55
N ASP A 48 -4.14 2.68 -1.80
CA ASP A 48 -5.23 3.49 -2.32
C ASP A 48 -4.70 4.54 -3.32
N TYR A 49 -3.60 5.22 -2.98
CA TYR A 49 -2.91 6.12 -3.92
C TYR A 49 -2.49 5.41 -5.22
N LEU A 50 -1.90 4.21 -5.14
CA LEU A 50 -1.49 3.48 -6.34
C LEU A 50 -2.68 2.97 -7.16
N LYS A 51 -3.81 2.61 -6.53
CA LYS A 51 -5.04 2.24 -7.22
C LYS A 51 -5.64 3.41 -8.01
N GLU A 52 -5.56 4.63 -7.48
CA GLU A 52 -5.95 5.84 -8.24
C GLU A 52 -5.13 6.02 -9.53
N HIS A 53 -3.92 5.45 -9.58
CA HIS A 53 -3.00 5.51 -10.71
C HIS A 53 -2.81 4.14 -11.42
N GLU A 54 -3.73 3.19 -11.22
CA GLU A 54 -3.62 1.83 -11.79
C GLU A 54 -3.53 1.83 -13.32
N GLU A 55 -4.29 2.70 -13.98
CA GLU A 55 -4.28 2.84 -15.44
C GLU A 55 -2.92 3.34 -15.95
N GLU A 56 -2.33 4.34 -15.30
CA GLU A 56 -1.02 4.88 -15.66
C GLU A 56 0.08 3.83 -15.52
N MET A 57 0.09 3.08 -14.41
CA MET A 57 1.04 1.98 -14.20
C MET A 57 0.86 0.87 -15.22
N THR A 58 -0.38 0.48 -15.50
CA THR A 58 -0.70 -0.55 -16.49
C THR A 58 -0.24 -0.13 -17.90
N ASN A 59 -0.51 1.12 -18.27
CA ASN A 59 -0.08 1.68 -19.55
C ASN A 59 1.43 1.77 -19.66
N PHE A 60 2.14 2.08 -18.57
CA PHE A 60 3.60 2.03 -18.54
C PHE A 60 4.11 0.62 -18.86
N VAL A 61 3.60 -0.43 -18.19
CA VAL A 61 4.03 -1.81 -18.44
C VAL A 61 3.81 -2.22 -19.89
N LYS A 62 2.63 -1.91 -20.46
CA LYS A 62 2.30 -2.19 -21.86
C LYS A 62 3.25 -1.49 -22.86
N LYS A 63 3.75 -0.31 -22.51
CA LYS A 63 4.76 0.40 -23.33
C LYS A 63 6.13 -0.26 -23.27
N GLN A 64 6.48 -0.92 -22.15
CA GLN A 64 7.75 -1.64 -22.01
C GLN A 64 7.77 -2.95 -22.82
N ASN A 65 6.62 -3.61 -22.96
CA ASN A 65 6.48 -4.78 -23.83
C ASN A 65 5.08 -4.81 -24.46
N SER A 66 5.01 -4.63 -25.77
CA SER A 66 3.75 -4.58 -26.53
C SER A 66 2.96 -5.88 -26.55
N LYS A 67 3.56 -7.01 -26.14
CA LYS A 67 2.87 -8.30 -26.00
C LYS A 67 2.06 -8.36 -24.70
N VAL A 68 2.24 -7.43 -23.77
CA VAL A 68 1.41 -7.32 -22.56
C VAL A 68 0.08 -6.68 -22.90
N THR A 69 -1.02 -7.39 -22.62
CA THR A 69 -2.41 -6.98 -22.87
C THR A 69 -3.17 -6.75 -21.57
N SER A 70 -2.85 -7.47 -20.50
CA SER A 70 -3.45 -7.34 -19.16
C SER A 70 -2.38 -7.37 -18.06
N VAL A 71 -2.65 -6.71 -16.94
CA VAL A 71 -1.80 -6.70 -15.74
C VAL A 71 -2.69 -7.01 -14.53
N GLN A 72 -2.21 -7.88 -13.64
CA GLN A 72 -2.88 -8.26 -12.40
C GLN A 72 -1.98 -7.87 -11.22
N TRP A 73 -2.27 -6.73 -10.61
CA TRP A 73 -1.51 -6.19 -9.48
C TRP A 73 -1.71 -7.02 -8.21
N ASP A 74 -0.60 -7.41 -7.58
CA ASP A 74 -0.63 -7.99 -6.25
C ASP A 74 -0.53 -6.87 -5.21
N TRP A 75 -1.67 -6.32 -4.80
CA TRP A 75 -1.73 -5.23 -3.82
C TRP A 75 -1.18 -5.62 -2.45
N ASP A 76 -1.21 -6.92 -2.11
CA ASP A 76 -0.66 -7.43 -0.86
C ASP A 76 0.87 -7.49 -0.88
N SER A 77 1.49 -7.54 -2.06
CA SER A 77 2.94 -7.52 -2.24
C SER A 77 3.60 -6.16 -1.96
N LEU A 78 2.82 -5.08 -1.83
CA LEU A 78 3.35 -3.72 -1.68
C LEU A 78 4.30 -3.61 -0.47
N LYS A 79 5.54 -3.19 -0.72
CA LYS A 79 6.60 -3.07 0.29
C LYS A 79 7.33 -1.75 0.17
N VAL A 80 7.66 -1.14 1.30
CA VAL A 80 8.59 -0.02 1.39
C VAL A 80 9.85 -0.54 2.03
N GLU A 81 10.97 -0.29 1.39
CA GLU A 81 12.29 -0.76 1.82
C GLU A 81 13.26 0.42 1.83
N THR A 82 14.14 0.42 2.82
CA THR A 82 15.26 1.36 2.90
C THR A 82 16.53 0.52 2.88
N GLY A 83 17.37 0.73 1.87
CA GLY A 83 18.67 0.08 1.72
C GLY A 83 19.79 1.09 1.55
N GLY A 84 21.03 0.62 1.61
CA GLY A 84 22.22 1.46 1.46
C GLY A 84 23.31 1.14 2.47
N GLY A 85 24.35 1.98 2.50
CA GLY A 85 25.48 1.85 3.43
C GLY A 85 25.38 2.84 4.60
N PRO A 86 26.36 2.85 5.52
CA PRO A 86 26.35 3.74 6.69
C PRO A 86 26.25 5.25 6.36
N ILE A 87 26.59 5.63 5.12
CA ILE A 87 26.70 7.03 4.66
C ILE A 87 25.50 7.43 3.79
N THR A 88 24.87 6.47 3.09
CA THR A 88 23.80 6.74 2.14
C THR A 88 22.66 5.75 2.35
N SER A 89 21.44 6.27 2.43
CA SER A 89 20.23 5.47 2.47
C SER A 89 19.32 5.86 1.31
N ASN A 90 18.81 4.87 0.60
CA ASN A 90 17.82 5.02 -0.44
C ASN A 90 16.57 4.28 -0.01
N THR A 91 15.43 4.96 -0.04
CA THR A 91 14.12 4.35 0.21
C THR A 91 13.42 4.15 -1.12
N TRP A 92 12.72 3.03 -1.27
CA TRP A 92 11.87 2.77 -2.44
C TRP A 92 10.60 2.04 -2.01
N ILE A 93 9.63 2.05 -2.91
CA ILE A 93 8.43 1.23 -2.82
C ILE A 93 8.36 0.29 -4.02
N SER A 94 8.00 -0.96 -3.79
CA SER A 94 7.89 -2.00 -4.81
C SER A 94 6.54 -2.69 -4.75
N ILE A 95 6.03 -3.09 -5.92
CA ILE A 95 4.82 -3.89 -6.07
C ILE A 95 5.04 -4.96 -7.15
N GLU A 96 4.65 -6.19 -6.84
CA GLU A 96 4.66 -7.33 -7.75
C GLU A 96 3.35 -7.39 -8.55
N ALA A 97 3.43 -7.96 -9.75
CA ALA A 97 2.26 -8.19 -10.59
C ALA A 97 2.47 -9.36 -11.53
N LYS A 98 1.34 -9.92 -11.98
CA LYS A 98 1.27 -10.87 -13.10
C LYS A 98 0.79 -10.14 -14.35
N PHE A 99 0.91 -10.77 -15.50
CA PHE A 99 0.44 -10.22 -16.76
C PHE A 99 -0.15 -11.29 -17.68
N ASN A 100 -1.01 -10.86 -18.60
CA ASN A 100 -1.65 -11.69 -19.63
C ASN A 100 -2.41 -12.91 -19.10
N ASP A 101 -2.81 -12.88 -17.83
CA ASP A 101 -3.49 -14.00 -17.16
C ASP A 101 -2.62 -15.28 -17.14
N ILE A 102 -1.30 -15.13 -17.31
CA ILE A 102 -0.33 -16.21 -17.24
C ILE A 102 -0.05 -16.49 -15.76
N LYS A 103 -0.48 -17.67 -15.29
CA LYS A 103 -0.39 -18.07 -13.87
C LYS A 103 1.01 -17.88 -13.27
N ASP A 104 2.04 -18.26 -14.02
CA ASP A 104 3.43 -18.28 -13.58
C ASP A 104 4.26 -17.15 -14.23
N SER A 105 3.59 -16.04 -14.55
CA SER A 105 4.25 -14.79 -14.90
C SER A 105 4.60 -13.96 -13.66
N SER A 106 5.64 -13.14 -13.77
CA SER A 106 6.01 -12.20 -12.73
C SER A 106 6.70 -10.96 -13.31
N MET A 107 6.44 -9.84 -12.67
CA MET A 107 7.17 -8.59 -12.83
C MET A 107 7.12 -7.79 -11.52
N MET A 108 8.01 -6.81 -11.39
CA MET A 108 8.05 -5.92 -10.23
C MET A 108 8.29 -4.47 -10.66
N LEU A 109 7.32 -3.60 -10.37
CA LEU A 109 7.51 -2.16 -10.47
C LEU A 109 8.11 -1.63 -9.18
N GLN A 110 8.95 -0.61 -9.33
CA GLN A 110 9.59 0.07 -8.23
C GLN A 110 9.60 1.58 -8.47
N TRP A 111 9.54 2.35 -7.38
CA TRP A 111 9.71 3.79 -7.36
C TRP A 111 10.74 4.20 -6.32
N PRO A 112 11.69 5.09 -6.64
CA PRO A 112 12.47 5.74 -5.61
C PRO A 112 11.54 6.63 -4.76
N LEU A 113 11.76 6.63 -3.46
CA LEU A 113 11.11 7.53 -2.52
C LEU A 113 12.15 8.53 -2.00
N ARG A 114 11.71 9.78 -1.81
CA ARG A 114 12.53 10.79 -1.13
C ARG A 114 12.82 10.38 0.31
N ASP A 115 11.83 9.81 0.99
CA ASP A 115 11.88 9.29 2.35
C ASP A 115 10.68 8.35 2.57
N GLU A 116 10.67 7.62 3.69
CA GLU A 116 9.58 6.71 4.08
C GLU A 116 8.21 7.41 4.26
N LYS A 117 8.18 8.74 4.33
CA LYS A 117 6.95 9.54 4.52
C LYS A 117 6.33 9.98 3.20
N SER A 118 7.03 9.80 2.09
CA SER A 118 6.64 10.29 0.78
C SER A 118 5.81 9.27 0.01
N PHE A 119 4.86 9.75 -0.79
CA PHE A 119 4.23 8.96 -1.85
C PHE A 119 5.16 8.86 -3.06
N PRO A 120 5.09 7.78 -3.85
CA PRO A 120 5.86 7.68 -5.08
C PRO A 120 5.37 8.71 -6.09
N LYS A 121 6.30 9.32 -6.84
CA LYS A 121 5.92 10.06 -8.05
C LYS A 121 5.66 9.05 -9.14
N ILE A 122 4.43 9.01 -9.67
CA ILE A 122 4.01 8.00 -10.66
C ILE A 122 4.95 7.98 -11.88
N SER A 123 5.43 9.14 -12.33
CA SER A 123 6.38 9.27 -13.44
C SER A 123 7.73 8.56 -13.23
N ASP A 124 8.13 8.32 -11.98
CA ASP A 124 9.45 7.81 -11.63
C ASP A 124 9.47 6.28 -11.52
N MET A 125 8.40 5.62 -11.98
CA MET A 125 8.29 4.16 -11.98
C MET A 125 9.28 3.51 -12.94
N PHE A 126 9.78 2.35 -12.57
CA PHE A 126 10.58 1.51 -13.47
C PHE A 126 10.36 0.03 -13.19
N LEU A 127 10.59 -0.79 -14.21
CA LEU A 127 10.69 -2.24 -14.05
C LEU A 127 12.04 -2.56 -13.40
N SER A 128 11.99 -3.01 -12.16
CA SER A 128 13.18 -3.44 -11.41
C SER A 128 13.76 -4.76 -11.93
N GLN A 129 12.93 -5.56 -12.61
CA GLN A 129 13.30 -6.83 -13.21
C GLN A 129 12.60 -6.99 -14.56
N PRO A 130 13.21 -7.71 -15.52
CA PRO A 130 12.53 -8.08 -16.77
C PRO A 130 11.26 -8.89 -16.50
N LEU A 131 10.30 -8.81 -17.42
CA LEU A 131 9.11 -9.64 -17.39
C LEU A 131 9.53 -11.11 -17.55
N ARG A 132 9.02 -11.97 -16.68
CA ARG A 132 9.36 -13.40 -16.68
C ARG A 132 8.12 -14.27 -16.68
N ILE A 133 8.30 -15.49 -17.17
CA ILE A 133 7.32 -16.58 -17.17
C ILE A 133 7.96 -17.87 -16.64
N ASP A 134 7.18 -18.95 -16.54
CA ASP A 134 7.64 -20.27 -16.12
C ASP A 134 8.30 -20.21 -14.72
N GLY A 135 7.61 -19.54 -13.80
CA GLY A 135 8.06 -19.37 -12.41
C GLY A 135 9.31 -18.49 -12.28
N GLY A 136 9.56 -17.60 -13.24
CA GLY A 136 10.74 -16.74 -13.24
C GLY A 136 11.93 -17.27 -14.06
N THR A 137 11.85 -18.48 -14.61
CA THR A 137 12.99 -19.13 -15.27
C THR A 137 13.24 -18.62 -16.69
N LYS A 138 12.22 -18.08 -17.36
CA LYS A 138 12.32 -17.60 -18.75
C LYS A 138 11.93 -16.13 -18.87
N PHE A 139 12.60 -15.42 -19.77
CA PHE A 139 12.20 -14.08 -20.15
C PHE A 139 10.91 -14.11 -20.98
N TYR A 140 10.09 -13.10 -20.79
CA TYR A 140 8.95 -12.83 -21.64
C TYR A 140 9.36 -11.85 -22.74
N GLU A 141 9.70 -12.42 -23.90
CA GLU A 141 10.09 -11.68 -25.10
C GLU A 141 8.90 -11.40 -26.00
#